data_AF-A0A418VCE3-F1
#
_entry.id   AF-A0A418VCE3-F1
#
_cell.length_a   1.000
_cell.length_b   1.000
_cell.length_c   1.000
_cell.angle_alpha   90.00
_cell.angle_beta   90.00
_cell.angle_gamma   90.00
#
_symmetry.space_group_name_H-M   'P 1'
#
loop_
_entity.id
_entity.type
_entity.pdbx_description
1 polymer ?
#
loop_
_entity_poly.entity_id
_entity_poly.type
_entity_poly.pdbx_seq_one_letter_code
_entity_poly.pdbx_strand_id
1 'polypeptide(L)'
;MYCNQCQEASKGYACTVVGVCGKPEELSNEMDVLLHALKGVSLYAQALRAEGQTVAQSVTMQVVMGLFATITNANWDEAVIIRQITQALKTRDALQNQLGRTLNHHSATFQVGSRAEVLELAPQVGFLATEDEDIRSLHSLILFGVKGLAAYYEHAHNLGFHDEAIEAFMEEALAVTTQERSVTELVTFTLKTGEYGVKVMALLDQANTSTYGKPEITSVSIGTRGNPGILVSGHDLKDLEDLLRQTEGTGVDVYTHGEMLPAHYYPAFKKYAHFAGNYGGAWWEQNPQLEAFNGPILFTTNCIVPLKAGNTYLNRMYTTGASGYPGATHIPDRPEGGQKDFSALIEQARGCPAPTQLEEGHIVGGFAHDQVMALADQVVDAVKTGAIKKFFVMAGCDGRFKTRSYYTDFAESLPDDTVILTAGCAKYRYNKLDLGDIGGIPRVLDAGQCNDSYSLAVIALKLKEVFGLGDVNDLPIAYNIAWYEQKAVIVLLALLSLGVKNIHLGPTLPAFLSPNVARVLVENFGIAGMGTVEDDLHTFLA
;
A
#
# COMPACT_ATOMS: atom_id res chain seq x y z
N MET A 1 -23.16 7.44 -5.00
CA MET A 1 -21.79 7.32 -4.44
C MET A 1 -20.94 8.51 -4.88
N TYR A 2 -19.85 8.81 -4.17
CA TYR A 2 -18.77 9.67 -4.67
C TYR A 2 -17.42 9.14 -4.16
N CYS A 3 -16.56 8.66 -5.04
CA CYS A 3 -15.26 8.11 -4.65
C CYS A 3 -14.18 8.48 -5.68
N ASN A 4 -13.13 9.17 -5.22
CA ASN A 4 -12.00 9.61 -6.03
C ASN A 4 -10.62 9.22 -5.44
N GLN A 5 -10.58 8.31 -4.47
CA GLN A 5 -9.37 8.01 -3.69
C GLN A 5 -8.23 7.30 -4.46
N CYS A 6 -8.46 6.84 -5.70
CA CYS A 6 -7.45 6.13 -6.49
C CYS A 6 -7.26 6.77 -7.86
N GLN A 7 -6.10 6.51 -8.46
CA GLN A 7 -5.67 7.10 -9.73
C GLN A 7 -6.67 6.82 -10.88
N GLU A 8 -7.35 5.68 -10.87
CA GLU A 8 -8.34 5.31 -11.88
C GLU A 8 -9.74 5.91 -11.66
N ALA A 9 -9.88 6.94 -10.82
CA ALA A 9 -11.15 7.65 -10.65
C ALA A 9 -11.72 8.08 -12.02
N SER A 10 -13.03 7.88 -12.22
CA SER A 10 -13.65 8.09 -13.53
C SER A 10 -13.40 9.51 -14.03
N LYS A 11 -12.94 9.62 -15.28
CA LYS A 11 -12.58 10.87 -15.97
C LYS A 11 -11.52 11.72 -15.25
N GLY A 12 -10.73 11.13 -14.34
CA GLY A 12 -9.80 11.88 -13.50
C GLY A 12 -10.50 12.82 -12.50
N TYR A 13 -11.76 12.53 -12.16
CA TYR A 13 -12.58 13.34 -11.26
C TYR A 13 -13.12 12.52 -10.09
N ALA A 14 -14.12 11.67 -10.33
CA ALA A 14 -14.72 10.82 -9.30
C ALA A 14 -15.58 9.73 -9.94
N CYS A 15 -15.69 8.58 -9.27
CA CYS A 15 -16.70 7.58 -9.57
C CYS A 15 -18.02 7.96 -8.88
N THR A 16 -19.08 8.16 -9.66
CA THR A 16 -20.39 8.65 -9.16
C THR A 16 -21.55 7.67 -9.32
N VAL A 17 -21.35 6.58 -10.07
CA VAL A 17 -22.38 5.53 -10.31
C VAL A 17 -21.85 4.16 -9.89
N VAL A 18 -20.70 3.77 -10.45
CA VAL A 18 -19.95 2.58 -10.08
C VAL A 18 -18.46 2.93 -10.12
N GLY A 19 -17.68 2.35 -9.22
CA GLY A 19 -16.22 2.48 -9.23
C GLY A 19 -15.63 1.90 -10.51
N VAL A 20 -14.59 2.53 -11.07
CA VAL A 20 -13.79 1.91 -12.16
C VAL A 20 -13.16 0.59 -11.71
N CYS A 21 -12.86 0.47 -10.40
CA CYS A 21 -12.43 -0.78 -9.79
C CYS A 21 -13.52 -1.87 -9.74
N GLY A 22 -14.79 -1.51 -9.97
CA GLY A 22 -15.97 -2.37 -9.84
C GLY A 22 -16.78 -2.16 -8.56
N LYS A 23 -16.39 -1.20 -7.67
CA LYS A 23 -17.08 -0.98 -6.39
C LYS A 23 -18.51 -0.50 -6.61
N PRO A 24 -19.54 -1.24 -6.15
CA PRO A 24 -20.92 -0.81 -6.30
C PRO A 24 -21.20 0.41 -5.41
N GLU A 25 -22.25 1.15 -5.75
CA GLU A 25 -22.65 2.35 -5.00
C GLU A 25 -22.92 2.04 -3.52
N GLU A 26 -23.66 0.98 -3.22
CA GLU A 26 -24.03 0.60 -1.85
C GLU A 26 -22.80 0.37 -0.98
N LEU A 27 -21.87 -0.49 -1.42
CA LEU A 27 -20.60 -0.70 -0.71
C LEU A 27 -19.79 0.60 -0.53
N SER A 28 -19.76 1.48 -1.54
CA SER A 28 -19.08 2.76 -1.40
C SER A 28 -19.71 3.64 -0.31
N ASN A 29 -21.03 3.70 -0.28
CA ASN A 29 -21.81 4.46 0.69
C ASN A 29 -21.65 3.89 2.11
N GLU A 30 -21.62 2.56 2.25
CA GLU A 30 -21.35 1.89 3.53
C GLU A 30 -19.95 2.20 4.05
N MET A 31 -18.93 2.21 3.17
CA MET A 31 -17.57 2.61 3.54
C MET A 31 -17.50 4.07 4.03
N ASP A 32 -18.27 4.99 3.45
CA ASP A 32 -18.34 6.38 3.90
C ASP A 32 -18.92 6.48 5.32
N VAL A 33 -19.97 5.71 5.62
CA VAL A 33 -20.55 5.65 6.98
C VAL A 33 -19.60 4.98 7.97
N LEU A 34 -18.84 3.96 7.57
CA LEU A 34 -17.78 3.37 8.40
C LEU A 34 -16.73 4.42 8.76
N LEU A 35 -16.21 5.16 7.78
CA LEU A 35 -15.24 6.22 8.04
C LEU A 35 -15.81 7.30 8.96
N HIS A 36 -17.09 7.66 8.79
CA HIS A 36 -17.77 8.58 9.70
C HIS A 36 -17.88 8.03 11.13
N ALA A 37 -18.20 6.74 11.31
CA ALA A 37 -18.20 6.09 12.62
C ALA A 37 -16.81 6.11 13.28
N LEU A 38 -15.75 5.82 12.52
CA LEU A 38 -14.36 5.83 13.00
C LEU A 38 -13.89 7.24 13.39
N LYS A 39 -14.35 8.29 12.69
CA LYS A 39 -14.14 9.69 13.14
C LYS A 39 -14.76 9.92 14.52
N GLY A 40 -15.96 9.37 14.77
CA GLY A 40 -16.61 9.42 16.08
C GLY A 40 -15.80 8.74 17.17
N VAL A 41 -15.34 7.50 16.92
CA VAL A 41 -14.44 6.76 17.82
C VAL A 41 -13.19 7.59 18.13
N SER A 42 -12.57 8.15 17.09
CA SER A 42 -11.33 8.93 17.21
C SER A 42 -11.51 10.22 18.00
N LEU A 43 -12.65 10.92 17.83
CA LEU A 43 -12.96 12.12 18.63
C LEU A 43 -13.00 11.82 20.13
N TYR A 44 -13.66 10.73 20.54
CA TYR A 44 -13.70 10.34 21.95
C TYR A 44 -12.34 9.84 22.45
N ALA A 45 -11.61 9.05 21.65
CA ALA A 45 -10.27 8.60 22.00
C ALA A 45 -9.32 9.78 22.24
N GLN A 46 -9.32 10.78 21.36
CA GLN A 46 -8.52 12.00 21.52
C GLN A 46 -8.92 12.81 22.76
N ALA A 47 -10.22 12.94 23.05
CA ALA A 47 -10.69 13.64 24.24
C ALA A 47 -10.25 12.92 25.54
N LEU A 48 -10.31 11.59 25.57
CA LEU A 48 -9.83 10.78 26.70
C LEU A 48 -8.32 10.95 26.90
N ARG A 49 -7.53 10.86 25.83
CA ARG A 49 -6.07 11.06 25.88
C ARG A 49 -5.72 12.47 26.37
N ALA A 50 -6.45 13.50 25.94
CA ALA A 50 -6.26 14.87 26.41
C ALA A 50 -6.55 15.06 27.91
N GLU A 51 -7.39 14.21 28.51
CA GLU A 51 -7.65 14.18 29.95
C GLU A 51 -6.71 13.23 30.72
N GLY A 52 -5.70 12.66 30.04
CA GLY A 52 -4.76 11.71 30.63
C GLY A 52 -5.36 10.33 30.89
N GLN A 53 -6.51 10.01 30.29
CA GLN A 53 -7.14 8.70 30.40
C GLN A 53 -6.60 7.72 29.35
N THR A 54 -6.59 6.44 29.71
CA THR A 54 -6.14 5.36 28.82
C THR A 54 -7.20 5.04 27.75
N VAL A 55 -6.74 4.84 26.52
CA VAL A 55 -7.51 4.26 25.42
C VAL A 55 -6.93 2.85 25.15
N ALA A 56 -7.80 1.84 25.11
CA ALA A 56 -7.35 0.46 24.90
C ALA A 56 -6.81 0.27 23.47
N GLN A 57 -5.74 -0.51 23.30
CA GLN A 57 -5.15 -0.80 21.98
C GLN A 57 -6.16 -1.39 20.98
N SER A 58 -7.14 -2.16 21.46
CA SER A 58 -8.21 -2.71 20.63
C SER A 58 -9.09 -1.63 19.96
N VAL A 59 -9.21 -0.45 20.55
CA VAL A 59 -9.89 0.71 19.95
C VAL A 59 -9.08 1.21 18.77
N THR A 60 -7.78 1.40 18.95
CA THR A 60 -6.89 1.84 17.87
C THR A 60 -6.84 0.81 16.75
N MET A 61 -6.73 -0.48 17.07
CA MET A 61 -6.72 -1.53 16.05
C MET A 61 -8.05 -1.62 15.29
N GLN A 62 -9.18 -1.32 15.93
CA GLN A 62 -10.44 -1.18 15.21
C GLN A 62 -10.39 -0.03 14.17
N VAL A 63 -9.80 1.12 14.54
CA VAL A 63 -9.61 2.25 13.62
C VAL A 63 -8.69 1.86 12.46
N VAL A 64 -7.57 1.20 12.76
CA VAL A 64 -6.60 0.70 11.78
C VAL A 64 -7.26 -0.24 10.77
N MET A 65 -7.96 -1.26 11.25
CA MET A 65 -8.60 -2.26 10.38
C MET A 65 -9.73 -1.66 9.54
N GLY A 66 -10.51 -0.72 10.10
CA GLY A 66 -11.55 -0.04 9.36
C GLY A 66 -11.01 0.89 8.27
N LEU A 67 -9.92 1.62 8.55
CA LEU A 67 -9.22 2.41 7.55
C LEU A 67 -8.68 1.51 6.42
N PHE A 68 -8.01 0.42 6.77
CA PHE A 68 -7.44 -0.51 5.79
C PHE A 68 -8.51 -1.21 4.95
N ALA A 69 -9.62 -1.67 5.55
CA ALA A 69 -10.72 -2.29 4.82
C ALA A 69 -11.34 -1.36 3.75
N THR A 70 -11.19 -0.03 3.90
CA THR A 70 -11.67 0.96 2.94
C THR A 70 -10.61 1.42 1.91
N ILE A 71 -9.42 0.81 1.91
CA ILE A 71 -8.43 0.98 0.84
C ILE A 71 -8.97 0.38 -0.47
N THR A 72 -8.58 0.98 -1.59
CA THR A 72 -8.96 0.49 -2.91
C THR A 72 -8.57 -0.99 -3.08
N ASN A 73 -9.54 -1.81 -3.49
CA ASN A 73 -9.40 -3.25 -3.71
C ASN A 73 -9.08 -4.07 -2.44
N ALA A 74 -9.34 -3.54 -1.23
CA ALA A 74 -9.12 -4.28 0.01
C ALA A 74 -10.30 -5.21 0.35
N ASN A 75 -11.49 -4.64 0.53
CA ASN A 75 -12.67 -5.38 0.99
C ASN A 75 -13.90 -5.08 0.12
N TRP A 76 -14.55 -6.15 -0.33
CA TRP A 76 -15.74 -6.13 -1.18
C TRP A 76 -16.98 -6.69 -0.49
N ASP A 77 -16.84 -7.15 0.76
CA ASP A 77 -17.91 -7.81 1.51
C ASP A 77 -18.71 -6.79 2.32
N GLU A 78 -19.87 -6.40 1.78
CA GLU A 78 -20.83 -5.48 2.41
C GLU A 78 -21.20 -5.92 3.84
N ALA A 79 -21.36 -7.22 4.08
CA ALA A 79 -21.71 -7.71 5.40
C ALA A 79 -20.57 -7.50 6.41
N VAL A 80 -19.31 -7.58 5.98
CA VAL A 80 -18.15 -7.22 6.81
C VAL A 80 -18.18 -5.72 7.14
N ILE A 81 -18.41 -4.86 6.15
CA ILE A 81 -18.43 -3.40 6.36
C ILE A 81 -19.56 -3.00 7.33
N ILE A 82 -20.76 -3.55 7.17
CA ILE A 82 -21.89 -3.31 8.09
C ILE A 82 -21.57 -3.78 9.52
N ARG A 83 -20.90 -4.92 9.70
CA ARG A 83 -20.46 -5.39 11.02
C ARG A 83 -19.44 -4.43 11.64
N GLN A 84 -18.52 -3.90 10.85
CA GLN A 84 -17.53 -2.93 11.34
C GLN A 84 -18.18 -1.61 11.76
N ILE A 85 -19.18 -1.10 11.01
CA ILE A 85 -19.96 0.08 11.41
C ILE A 85 -20.61 -0.16 12.77
N THR A 86 -21.31 -1.30 12.91
CA THR A 86 -21.98 -1.66 14.17
C THR A 86 -21.00 -1.72 15.34
N GLN A 87 -19.82 -2.32 15.13
CA GLN A 87 -18.81 -2.42 16.16
C GLN A 87 -18.18 -1.05 16.48
N ALA A 88 -18.02 -0.16 15.49
CA ALA A 88 -17.48 1.18 15.70
C ALA A 88 -18.42 2.04 16.54
N LEU A 89 -19.73 1.95 16.31
CA LEU A 89 -20.74 2.64 17.12
C LEU A 89 -20.74 2.16 18.57
N LYS A 90 -20.65 0.84 18.80
CA LYS A 90 -20.52 0.29 20.15
C LYS A 90 -19.27 0.80 20.87
N THR A 91 -18.13 0.81 20.19
CA THR A 91 -16.89 1.33 20.76
C THR A 91 -17.00 2.82 21.05
N ARG A 92 -17.53 3.60 20.12
CA ARG A 92 -17.76 5.04 20.29
C ARG A 92 -18.61 5.32 21.54
N ASP A 93 -19.73 4.62 21.68
CA ASP A 93 -20.65 4.82 22.81
C ASP A 93 -20.02 4.38 24.14
N ALA A 94 -19.16 3.35 24.14
CA ALA A 94 -18.37 2.95 25.30
C ALA A 94 -17.36 4.04 25.70
N LEU A 95 -16.65 4.64 24.73
CA LEU A 95 -15.72 5.75 24.99
C LEU A 95 -16.44 7.02 25.44
N GLN A 96 -17.63 7.30 24.90
CA GLN A 96 -18.49 8.38 25.39
C GLN A 96 -18.84 8.19 26.87
N ASN A 97 -19.24 6.98 27.27
CA ASN A 97 -19.54 6.66 28.67
C ASN A 97 -18.31 6.79 29.56
N GLN A 98 -17.14 6.38 29.08
CA GLN A 98 -15.87 6.58 29.79
C GLN A 98 -15.53 8.06 29.97
N LEU A 99 -15.71 8.88 28.93
CA LEU A 99 -15.47 10.33 28.97
C LEU A 99 -16.49 11.07 29.87
N GLY A 100 -17.70 10.52 30.02
CA GLY A 100 -18.75 11.10 30.86
C GLY A 100 -19.47 12.31 30.26
N ARG A 101 -19.25 12.60 28.98
CA ARG A 101 -19.93 13.69 28.25
C ARG A 101 -20.05 13.40 26.76
N THR A 102 -21.07 13.97 26.13
CA THR A 102 -21.27 13.90 24.68
C THR A 102 -20.47 14.98 23.98
N LEU A 103 -19.73 14.61 22.93
CA LEU A 103 -19.03 15.58 22.08
C LEU A 103 -19.97 16.16 21.02
N ASN A 104 -19.81 17.45 20.72
CA ASN A 104 -20.69 18.17 19.78
C ASN A 104 -20.23 17.99 18.32
N HIS A 105 -20.40 16.80 17.77
CA HIS A 105 -20.21 16.55 16.34
C HIS A 105 -21.10 15.38 15.89
N HIS A 106 -21.59 15.40 14.65
CA HIS A 106 -22.50 14.37 14.15
C HIS A 106 -21.90 12.95 14.21
N SER A 107 -20.61 12.78 13.90
CA SER A 107 -19.94 11.46 14.03
C SER A 107 -19.93 10.93 15.46
N ALA A 108 -19.98 11.83 16.45
CA ALA A 108 -19.96 11.48 17.87
C ALA A 108 -21.32 11.06 18.41
N THR A 109 -22.41 11.27 17.66
CA THR A 109 -23.79 11.15 18.17
C THR A 109 -24.75 10.37 17.29
N PHE A 110 -24.49 10.23 15.98
CA PHE A 110 -25.40 9.56 15.07
C PHE A 110 -25.67 8.10 15.47
N GLN A 111 -26.84 7.59 15.11
CA GLN A 111 -27.23 6.21 15.38
C GLN A 111 -27.80 5.60 14.11
N VAL A 112 -27.49 4.33 13.87
CA VAL A 112 -28.08 3.50 12.81
C VAL A 112 -28.20 2.07 13.34
N GLY A 113 -29.36 1.45 13.12
CA GLY A 113 -29.69 0.09 13.57
C GLY A 113 -29.88 -0.91 12.44
N SER A 114 -29.90 -0.47 11.18
CA SER A 114 -30.08 -1.33 10.01
C SER A 114 -29.24 -0.88 8.81
N ARG A 115 -29.04 -1.79 7.84
CA ARG A 115 -28.38 -1.48 6.56
C ARG A 115 -29.12 -0.38 5.79
N ALA A 116 -30.46 -0.36 5.86
CA ALA A 116 -31.26 0.68 5.20
C ALA A 116 -30.96 2.07 5.77
N GLU A 117 -30.86 2.19 7.09
CA GLU A 117 -30.50 3.45 7.76
C GLU A 117 -29.06 3.88 7.46
N VAL A 118 -28.13 2.92 7.33
CA VAL A 118 -26.76 3.20 6.84
C VAL A 118 -26.80 3.83 5.46
N LEU A 119 -27.54 3.26 4.52
CA LEU A 119 -27.63 3.77 3.16
C LEU A 119 -28.36 5.13 3.08
N GLU A 120 -29.34 5.38 3.95
CA GLU A 120 -30.03 6.68 4.07
C GLU A 120 -29.11 7.78 4.62
N LEU A 121 -28.22 7.43 5.56
CA LEU A 121 -27.26 8.37 6.14
C LEU A 121 -26.11 8.72 5.18
N ALA A 122 -25.67 7.76 4.37
CA ALA A 122 -24.44 7.87 3.59
C ALA A 122 -24.29 9.17 2.76
N PRO A 123 -25.32 9.67 2.04
CA PRO A 123 -25.21 10.92 1.28
C PRO A 123 -24.89 12.16 2.15
N GLN A 124 -25.21 12.11 3.44
CA GLN A 124 -25.03 13.22 4.38
C GLN A 124 -23.64 13.22 5.03
N VAL A 125 -22.91 12.10 4.98
CA VAL A 125 -21.63 11.91 5.69
C VAL A 125 -20.46 11.55 4.76
N GLY A 126 -20.74 11.34 3.47
CA GLY A 126 -19.72 11.11 2.45
C GLY A 126 -18.88 12.35 2.14
N PHE A 127 -17.95 12.20 1.20
CA PHE A 127 -16.95 13.23 0.87
C PHE A 127 -17.53 14.59 0.50
N LEU A 128 -18.70 14.62 -0.15
CA LEU A 128 -19.35 15.86 -0.58
C LEU A 128 -20.03 16.64 0.56
N ALA A 129 -20.08 16.09 1.78
CA ALA A 129 -20.57 16.81 2.95
C ALA A 129 -19.67 18.01 3.34
N THR A 130 -18.39 17.98 2.94
CA THR A 130 -17.54 19.18 2.99
C THR A 130 -17.76 19.97 1.70
N GLU A 131 -18.42 21.13 1.77
CA GLU A 131 -18.78 21.93 0.59
C GLU A 131 -17.57 22.62 -0.06
N ASP A 132 -16.72 23.23 0.75
CA ASP A 132 -15.50 23.91 0.28
C ASP A 132 -14.54 22.89 -0.37
N GLU A 133 -14.18 23.14 -1.63
CA GLU A 133 -13.37 22.23 -2.42
C GLU A 133 -11.94 22.09 -1.91
N ASP A 134 -11.34 23.17 -1.41
CA ASP A 134 -9.95 23.17 -0.92
C ASP A 134 -9.87 22.44 0.43
N ILE A 135 -10.83 22.68 1.31
CA ILE A 135 -10.96 21.95 2.58
C ILE A 135 -11.23 20.47 2.31
N ARG A 136 -12.16 20.15 1.39
CA ARG A 136 -12.45 18.76 0.99
C ARG A 136 -11.23 18.07 0.40
N SER A 137 -10.46 18.77 -0.43
CA SER A 137 -9.21 18.29 -1.02
C SER A 137 -8.17 17.94 0.06
N LEU A 138 -7.94 18.84 1.02
CA LEU A 138 -6.97 18.61 2.10
C LEU A 138 -7.44 17.53 3.08
N HIS A 139 -8.73 17.50 3.45
CA HIS A 139 -9.30 16.39 4.22
C HIS A 139 -9.13 15.05 3.52
N SER A 140 -9.33 15.01 2.21
CA SER A 140 -9.14 13.80 1.40
C SER A 140 -7.67 13.37 1.38
N LEU A 141 -6.74 14.31 1.17
CA LEU A 141 -5.31 14.04 1.17
C LEU A 141 -4.82 13.48 2.52
N ILE A 142 -5.26 14.07 3.64
CA ILE A 142 -4.97 13.56 4.99
C ILE A 142 -5.59 12.17 5.19
N LEU A 143 -6.88 12.01 4.91
CA LEU A 143 -7.59 10.74 5.12
C LEU A 143 -6.96 9.61 4.30
N PHE A 144 -6.63 9.85 3.04
CA PHE A 144 -6.00 8.85 2.17
C PHE A 144 -4.58 8.54 2.60
N GLY A 145 -3.80 9.53 3.04
CA GLY A 145 -2.50 9.29 3.67
C GLY A 145 -2.63 8.40 4.92
N VAL A 146 -3.59 8.70 5.79
CA VAL A 146 -3.80 7.95 7.04
C VAL A 146 -4.30 6.53 6.79
N LYS A 147 -5.07 6.27 5.72
CA LYS A 147 -5.38 4.90 5.28
C LYS A 147 -4.12 4.12 4.93
N GLY A 148 -3.22 4.72 4.13
CA GLY A 148 -1.93 4.11 3.79
C GLY A 148 -1.06 3.85 5.01
N LEU A 149 -1.02 4.81 5.94
CA LEU A 149 -0.32 4.69 7.22
C LEU A 149 -0.88 3.52 8.06
N ALA A 150 -2.21 3.42 8.19
CA ALA A 150 -2.86 2.34 8.92
C ALA A 150 -2.52 0.95 8.37
N ALA A 151 -2.43 0.80 7.04
CA ALA A 151 -2.03 -0.46 6.43
C ALA A 151 -0.60 -0.87 6.83
N TYR A 152 0.36 0.05 6.80
CA TYR A 152 1.71 -0.25 7.25
C TYR A 152 1.79 -0.52 8.76
N TYR A 153 0.98 0.20 9.55
CA TYR A 153 0.90 -0.03 10.99
C TYR A 153 0.37 -1.42 11.33
N GLU A 154 -0.66 -1.89 10.61
CA GLU A 154 -1.24 -3.23 10.79
C GLU A 154 -0.20 -4.34 10.58
N HIS A 155 0.62 -4.23 9.53
CA HIS A 155 1.70 -5.18 9.27
C HIS A 155 2.77 -5.17 10.38
N ALA A 156 3.15 -4.01 10.89
CA ALA A 156 4.07 -3.91 12.02
C ALA A 156 3.46 -4.52 13.29
N HIS A 157 2.18 -4.23 13.55
CA HIS A 157 1.43 -4.76 14.67
C HIS A 157 1.32 -6.29 14.63
N ASN A 158 1.11 -6.89 13.45
CA ASN A 158 1.08 -8.35 13.26
C ASN A 158 2.40 -9.04 13.65
N LEU A 159 3.50 -8.28 13.67
CA LEU A 159 4.83 -8.73 14.10
C LEU A 159 5.16 -8.34 15.55
N GLY A 160 4.21 -7.73 16.28
CA GLY A 160 4.39 -7.31 17.67
C GLY A 160 5.12 -5.97 17.84
N PHE A 161 5.20 -5.17 16.77
CA PHE A 161 5.79 -3.82 16.80
C PHE A 161 4.68 -2.78 16.91
N HIS A 162 4.77 -1.94 17.94
CA HIS A 162 3.75 -0.95 18.28
C HIS A 162 4.41 0.39 18.63
N ASP A 163 3.72 1.49 18.33
CA ASP A 163 4.16 2.84 18.69
C ASP A 163 2.93 3.71 19.01
N GLU A 164 2.78 4.06 20.30
CA GLU A 164 1.61 4.82 20.78
C GLU A 164 1.48 6.19 20.11
N ALA A 165 2.59 6.82 19.68
CA ALA A 165 2.51 8.09 19.00
C ALA A 165 1.88 7.94 17.60
N ILE A 166 2.19 6.85 16.89
CA ILE A 166 1.55 6.53 15.60
C ILE A 166 0.06 6.22 15.82
N GLU A 167 -0.25 5.43 16.85
CA GLU A 167 -1.63 5.10 17.24
C GLU A 167 -2.47 6.36 17.52
N ALA A 168 -1.97 7.23 18.40
CA ALA A 168 -2.62 8.48 18.75
C ALA A 168 -2.73 9.43 17.54
N PHE A 169 -1.75 9.43 16.63
CA PHE A 169 -1.80 10.27 15.44
C PHE A 169 -2.88 9.82 14.44
N MET A 170 -3.11 8.52 14.25
CA MET A 170 -4.20 8.06 13.37
C MET A 170 -5.57 8.54 13.84
N GLU A 171 -5.79 8.49 15.15
CA GLU A 171 -6.99 9.03 15.79
C GLU A 171 -7.05 10.57 15.66
N GLU A 172 -5.94 11.28 15.91
CA GLU A 172 -5.81 12.72 15.73
C GLU A 172 -6.19 13.13 14.30
N ALA A 173 -5.65 12.43 13.30
CA ALA A 173 -5.84 12.77 11.90
C ALA A 173 -7.30 12.58 11.45
N LEU A 174 -7.99 11.54 11.94
CA LEU A 174 -9.43 11.39 11.70
C LEU A 174 -10.23 12.52 12.37
N ALA A 175 -9.89 12.89 13.60
CA ALA A 175 -10.52 14.00 14.31
C ALA A 175 -10.29 15.35 13.62
N VAL A 176 -9.12 15.58 13.02
CA VAL A 176 -8.83 16.81 12.25
C VAL A 176 -9.82 16.97 11.08
N THR A 177 -10.20 15.87 10.41
CA THR A 177 -11.17 15.93 9.29
C THR A 177 -12.62 16.23 9.70
N THR A 178 -12.88 16.45 10.99
CA THR A 178 -14.19 16.89 11.51
C THR A 178 -14.15 18.31 12.09
N GLN A 179 -13.01 18.98 12.03
CA GLN A 179 -12.80 20.28 12.65
C GLN A 179 -12.76 21.38 11.60
N GLU A 180 -13.28 22.55 11.95
CA GLU A 180 -13.07 23.75 11.14
C GLU A 180 -11.61 24.20 11.32
N ARG A 181 -10.84 24.16 10.24
CA ARG A 181 -9.44 24.59 10.19
C ARG A 181 -9.19 25.41 8.94
N SER A 182 -8.24 26.33 9.03
CA SER A 182 -7.76 27.07 7.87
C SER A 182 -7.01 26.17 6.89
N VAL A 183 -6.95 26.58 5.63
CA VAL A 183 -6.15 25.91 4.59
C VAL A 183 -4.69 25.75 5.02
N THR A 184 -4.09 26.77 5.63
CA THR A 184 -2.70 26.72 6.12
C THR A 184 -2.51 25.65 7.19
N GLU A 185 -3.41 25.57 8.17
CA GLU A 185 -3.34 24.54 9.22
C GLU A 185 -3.48 23.13 8.65
N LEU A 186 -4.35 22.94 7.65
CA LEU A 186 -4.54 21.65 6.99
C LEU A 186 -3.35 21.26 6.10
N VAL A 187 -2.71 22.22 5.43
CA VAL A 187 -1.45 21.98 4.69
C VAL A 187 -0.34 21.56 5.66
N THR A 188 -0.17 22.26 6.78
CA THR A 188 0.79 21.86 7.83
C THR A 188 0.48 20.47 8.37
N PHE A 189 -0.80 20.16 8.61
CA PHE A 189 -1.21 18.83 9.08
C PHE A 189 -0.97 17.73 8.02
N THR A 190 -1.10 18.06 6.74
CA THR A 190 -0.76 17.15 5.64
C THR A 190 0.73 16.79 5.66
N LEU A 191 1.62 17.76 5.90
CA LEU A 191 3.06 17.49 6.04
C LEU A 191 3.37 16.66 7.29
N LYS A 192 2.70 16.96 8.42
CA LYS A 192 2.77 16.12 9.63
C LYS A 192 2.32 14.69 9.34
N THR A 193 1.32 14.49 8.49
CA THR A 193 0.89 13.15 8.04
C THR A 193 2.02 12.44 7.30
N GLY A 194 2.78 13.15 6.46
CA GLY A 194 4.00 12.63 5.83
C GLY A 194 5.08 12.22 6.82
N GLU A 195 5.33 13.02 7.86
CA GLU A 195 6.30 12.69 8.92
C GLU A 195 5.93 11.38 9.63
N TYR A 196 4.64 11.18 9.93
CA TYR A 196 4.15 9.92 10.48
C TYR A 196 4.15 8.78 9.45
N GLY A 197 4.06 9.08 8.16
CA GLY A 197 4.36 8.15 7.07
C GLY A 197 5.79 7.62 7.13
N VAL A 198 6.79 8.50 7.35
CA VAL A 198 8.19 8.09 7.57
C VAL A 198 8.29 7.20 8.81
N LYS A 199 7.67 7.59 9.93
CA LYS A 199 7.71 6.81 11.18
C LYS A 199 7.13 5.40 11.04
N VAL A 200 5.96 5.26 10.41
CA VAL A 200 5.33 3.94 10.27
C VAL A 200 6.09 3.04 9.31
N MET A 201 6.65 3.59 8.23
CA MET A 201 7.47 2.78 7.32
C MET A 201 8.79 2.36 7.98
N ALA A 202 9.39 3.20 8.82
CA ALA A 202 10.55 2.82 9.63
C ALA A 202 10.21 1.72 10.65
N LEU A 203 9.04 1.81 11.30
CA LEU A 203 8.55 0.79 12.23
C LEU A 203 8.34 -0.55 11.51
N LEU A 204 7.73 -0.54 10.33
CA LEU A 204 7.49 -1.73 9.52
C LEU A 204 8.80 -2.32 8.96
N ASP A 205 9.72 -1.49 8.49
CA ASP A 205 11.06 -1.92 8.07
C ASP A 205 11.80 -2.63 9.22
N GLN A 206 11.80 -2.03 10.42
CA GLN A 206 12.36 -2.65 11.62
C GLN A 206 11.67 -3.98 11.91
N ALA A 207 10.34 -4.02 11.88
CA ALA A 207 9.56 -5.21 12.19
C ALA A 207 9.89 -6.36 11.23
N ASN A 208 9.88 -6.10 9.93
CA ASN A 208 10.18 -7.08 8.90
C ASN A 208 11.62 -7.57 8.98
N THR A 209 12.60 -6.65 9.00
CA THR A 209 14.03 -7.00 8.93
C THR A 209 14.53 -7.68 10.19
N SER A 210 14.01 -7.31 11.37
CA SER A 210 14.38 -7.98 12.63
C SER A 210 13.74 -9.37 12.77
N THR A 211 12.55 -9.58 12.20
CA THR A 211 11.86 -10.87 12.27
C THR A 211 12.36 -11.86 11.21
N TYR A 212 12.55 -11.39 9.98
CA TYR A 212 12.81 -12.26 8.81
C TYR A 212 14.22 -12.14 8.24
N GLY A 213 15.06 -11.28 8.83
CA GLY A 213 16.39 -10.94 8.33
C GLY A 213 16.34 -9.79 7.33
N LYS A 214 17.51 -9.25 7.02
CA LYS A 214 17.65 -8.15 6.05
C LYS A 214 17.51 -8.71 4.63
N PRO A 215 16.70 -8.09 3.75
CA PRO A 215 16.66 -8.48 2.34
C PRO A 215 18.06 -8.50 1.73
N GLU A 216 18.34 -9.51 0.93
CA GLU A 216 19.63 -9.70 0.26
C GLU A 216 19.41 -10.04 -1.22
N ILE A 217 20.45 -9.84 -2.04
CA ILE A 217 20.36 -10.12 -3.49
C ILE A 217 19.85 -11.54 -3.72
N THR A 218 18.79 -11.65 -4.53
CA THR A 218 18.09 -12.91 -4.79
C THR A 218 17.68 -13.00 -6.24
N SER A 219 17.93 -14.16 -6.85
CA SER A 219 17.33 -14.54 -8.12
C SER A 219 16.06 -15.37 -7.86
N VAL A 220 14.91 -14.87 -8.29
CA VAL A 220 13.59 -15.46 -8.04
C VAL A 220 13.06 -16.10 -9.32
N SER A 221 12.73 -17.40 -9.27
CA SER A 221 12.07 -18.10 -10.38
C SER A 221 10.68 -17.53 -10.67
N ILE A 222 10.37 -17.35 -11.96
CA ILE A 222 9.02 -17.01 -12.44
C ILE A 222 8.31 -18.16 -13.19
N GLY A 223 8.96 -19.33 -13.25
CA GLY A 223 8.37 -20.57 -13.78
C GLY A 223 7.59 -21.37 -12.72
N THR A 224 6.97 -22.47 -13.16
CA THR A 224 6.17 -23.37 -12.31
C THR A 224 6.85 -24.72 -12.08
N ARG A 225 6.43 -25.43 -11.03
CA ARG A 225 6.86 -26.79 -10.66
C ARG A 225 5.70 -27.78 -10.89
N GLY A 226 5.98 -29.07 -10.73
CA GLY A 226 4.99 -30.14 -10.95
C GLY A 226 4.03 -30.41 -9.78
N ASN A 227 4.24 -29.81 -8.61
CA ASN A 227 3.38 -29.99 -7.44
C ASN A 227 2.14 -29.07 -7.51
N PRO A 228 1.03 -29.43 -6.82
CA PRO A 228 -0.01 -28.46 -6.51
C PRO A 228 0.56 -27.28 -5.71
N GLY A 229 -0.03 -26.09 -5.87
CA GLY A 229 0.46 -24.88 -5.23
C GLY A 229 -0.62 -24.07 -4.52
N ILE A 230 -0.19 -23.23 -3.59
CA ILE A 230 -0.97 -22.11 -3.03
C ILE A 230 -0.32 -20.81 -3.49
N LEU A 231 -1.13 -19.88 -4.01
CA LEU A 231 -0.68 -18.56 -4.41
C LEU A 231 -1.03 -17.55 -3.32
N VAL A 232 -0.02 -16.94 -2.70
CA VAL A 232 -0.22 -15.87 -1.72
C VAL A 232 0.02 -14.52 -2.36
N SER A 233 -0.92 -13.60 -2.14
CA SER A 233 -0.85 -12.22 -2.62
C SER A 233 -1.19 -11.23 -1.51
N GLY A 234 -0.94 -9.96 -1.76
CA GLY A 234 -0.97 -8.90 -0.77
C GLY A 234 0.43 -8.59 -0.23
N HIS A 235 0.54 -8.31 1.07
CA HIS A 235 1.79 -7.78 1.65
C HIS A 235 2.20 -8.45 2.97
N ASP A 236 1.31 -9.16 3.66
CA ASP A 236 1.56 -9.57 5.04
C ASP A 236 2.55 -10.76 5.12
N LEU A 237 3.75 -10.47 5.62
CA LEU A 237 4.82 -11.46 5.75
C LEU A 237 4.58 -12.45 6.90
N LYS A 238 3.76 -12.09 7.90
CA LYS A 238 3.40 -12.98 9.01
C LYS A 238 2.45 -14.09 8.54
N ASP A 239 1.50 -13.76 7.68
CA ASP A 239 0.65 -14.72 6.99
C ASP A 239 1.46 -15.69 6.13
N LEU A 240 2.49 -15.20 5.43
CA LEU A 240 3.40 -16.07 4.70
C LEU A 240 4.20 -16.99 5.63
N GLU A 241 4.71 -16.50 6.76
CA GLU A 241 5.43 -17.32 7.74
C GLU A 241 4.57 -18.51 8.20
N ASP A 242 3.34 -18.22 8.62
CA ASP A 242 2.38 -19.24 9.07
C ASP A 242 2.06 -20.23 7.94
N LEU A 243 1.89 -19.74 6.71
CA LEU A 243 1.62 -20.58 5.55
C LEU A 243 2.79 -21.51 5.21
N LEU A 244 4.02 -20.98 5.17
CA LEU A 244 5.23 -21.77 4.86
C LEU A 244 5.47 -22.85 5.91
N ARG A 245 5.27 -22.53 7.20
CA ARG A 245 5.35 -23.51 8.29
C ARG A 245 4.32 -24.63 8.14
N GLN A 246 3.08 -24.28 7.82
CA GLN A 246 2.00 -25.27 7.72
C GLN A 246 2.06 -26.12 6.45
N THR A 247 2.66 -25.60 5.37
CA THR A 247 2.82 -26.31 4.09
C THR A 247 4.07 -27.20 4.04
N GLU A 248 5.00 -27.05 4.99
CA GLU A 248 6.23 -27.85 5.03
C GLU A 248 5.93 -29.35 5.14
N GLY A 249 6.51 -30.14 4.24
CA GLY A 249 6.30 -31.60 4.19
C GLY A 249 4.92 -32.05 3.68
N THR A 250 4.07 -31.14 3.20
CA THR A 250 2.70 -31.49 2.76
C THR A 250 2.59 -31.91 1.30
N GLY A 251 3.64 -31.68 0.50
CA GLY A 251 3.62 -31.86 -0.96
C GLY A 251 2.98 -30.70 -1.74
N VAL A 252 2.63 -29.60 -1.07
CA VAL A 252 2.07 -28.38 -1.66
C VAL A 252 3.15 -27.29 -1.70
N ASP A 253 3.42 -26.76 -2.89
CA ASP A 253 4.34 -25.64 -3.08
C ASP A 253 3.66 -24.30 -2.75
N VAL A 254 4.46 -23.30 -2.35
CA VAL A 254 3.97 -21.92 -2.12
C VAL A 254 4.57 -20.99 -3.17
N TYR A 255 3.70 -20.19 -3.81
CA TYR A 255 4.06 -19.17 -4.79
C TYR A 255 3.64 -17.80 -4.30
N THR A 256 4.41 -16.76 -4.61
CA THR A 256 4.02 -15.36 -4.38
C THR A 256 3.37 -14.75 -5.61
N HIS A 257 2.55 -13.71 -5.41
CA HIS A 257 1.98 -12.90 -6.48
C HIS A 257 1.95 -11.41 -6.10
N GLY A 258 2.28 -10.55 -7.05
CA GLY A 258 2.27 -9.10 -6.87
C GLY A 258 3.23 -8.64 -5.77
N GLU A 259 2.69 -7.96 -4.76
CA GLU A 259 3.45 -7.38 -3.65
C GLU A 259 4.03 -8.42 -2.66
N MET A 260 3.79 -9.71 -2.87
CA MET A 260 4.46 -10.77 -2.12
C MET A 260 5.81 -11.19 -2.73
N LEU A 261 6.15 -10.76 -3.96
CA LEU A 261 7.45 -11.05 -4.58
C LEU A 261 8.65 -10.78 -3.63
N PRO A 262 8.70 -9.67 -2.88
CA PRO A 262 9.82 -9.36 -2.00
C PRO A 262 10.04 -10.34 -0.85
N ALA A 263 9.06 -11.18 -0.52
CA ALA A 263 9.26 -12.22 0.48
C ALA A 263 10.43 -13.16 0.13
N HIS A 264 10.69 -13.37 -1.16
CA HIS A 264 11.85 -14.16 -1.60
C HIS A 264 13.19 -13.55 -1.19
N TYR A 265 13.24 -12.25 -0.89
CA TYR A 265 14.48 -11.54 -0.56
C TYR A 265 14.92 -11.77 0.89
N TYR A 266 14.01 -12.22 1.75
CA TYR A 266 14.24 -12.39 3.17
C TYR A 266 14.89 -13.76 3.49
N PRO A 267 16.04 -13.80 4.19
CA PRO A 267 16.73 -15.03 4.54
C PRO A 267 15.85 -16.05 5.28
N ALA A 268 14.93 -15.59 6.15
CA ALA A 268 14.06 -16.49 6.92
C ALA A 268 13.11 -17.33 6.05
N PHE A 269 12.75 -16.87 4.85
CA PHE A 269 11.86 -17.59 3.93
C PHE A 269 12.63 -18.44 2.92
N LYS A 270 13.86 -18.07 2.56
CA LYS A 270 14.70 -18.81 1.60
C LYS A 270 15.05 -20.24 2.03
N LYS A 271 14.94 -20.55 3.32
CA LYS A 271 15.21 -21.90 3.86
C LYS A 271 14.16 -22.95 3.45
N TYR A 272 12.96 -22.54 3.03
CA TYR A 272 11.87 -23.46 2.71
C TYR A 272 11.97 -23.95 1.27
N ALA A 273 12.29 -25.24 1.08
CA ALA A 273 12.49 -25.82 -0.26
C ALA A 273 11.25 -25.79 -1.16
N HIS A 274 10.05 -25.84 -0.56
CA HIS A 274 8.75 -25.78 -1.26
C HIS A 274 8.28 -24.34 -1.53
N PHE A 275 9.05 -23.32 -1.14
CA PHE A 275 8.82 -21.95 -1.57
C PHE A 275 9.34 -21.77 -3.01
N ALA A 276 8.43 -21.76 -3.97
CA ALA A 276 8.76 -22.14 -5.35
C ALA A 276 9.25 -20.99 -6.23
N GLY A 277 8.66 -19.80 -6.07
CA GLY A 277 8.94 -18.64 -6.91
C GLY A 277 7.81 -17.61 -6.88
N ASN A 278 7.84 -16.67 -7.81
CA ASN A 278 6.79 -15.68 -8.01
C ASN A 278 6.00 -15.98 -9.29
N TYR A 279 4.68 -15.97 -9.23
CA TYR A 279 3.83 -16.31 -10.36
C TYR A 279 3.09 -15.08 -10.89
N GLY A 280 3.18 -14.82 -12.20
CA GLY A 280 2.45 -13.75 -12.86
C GLY A 280 3.08 -12.36 -12.70
N GLY A 281 2.23 -11.34 -12.64
CA GLY A 281 2.62 -9.94 -12.74
C GLY A 281 2.00 -9.04 -11.67
N ALA A 282 1.57 -7.85 -12.08
CA ALA A 282 0.90 -6.91 -11.20
C ALA A 282 -0.57 -7.30 -10.95
N TRP A 283 -1.12 -6.79 -9.85
CA TRP A 283 -2.47 -7.10 -9.36
C TRP A 283 -3.59 -6.93 -10.39
N TRP A 284 -3.46 -6.03 -11.36
CA TRP A 284 -4.53 -5.75 -12.31
C TRP A 284 -4.68 -6.83 -13.39
N GLU A 285 -3.65 -7.66 -13.57
CA GLU A 285 -3.62 -8.82 -14.49
C GLU A 285 -4.12 -10.11 -13.84
N GLN A 286 -4.55 -10.05 -12.57
CA GLN A 286 -4.78 -11.25 -11.78
C GLN A 286 -5.87 -12.17 -12.34
N ASN A 287 -6.92 -11.65 -13.00
CA ASN A 287 -8.05 -12.49 -13.42
C ASN A 287 -7.65 -13.72 -14.29
N PRO A 288 -6.89 -13.57 -15.39
CA PRO A 288 -6.36 -14.72 -16.13
C PRO A 288 -5.26 -15.48 -15.37
N GLN A 289 -4.42 -14.79 -14.58
CA GLN A 289 -3.30 -15.42 -13.87
C GLN A 289 -3.80 -16.36 -12.74
N LEU A 290 -4.72 -15.90 -11.90
CA LEU A 290 -5.32 -16.70 -10.82
C LEU A 290 -6.14 -17.87 -11.37
N GLU A 291 -6.79 -17.69 -12.53
CA GLU A 291 -7.45 -18.79 -13.24
C GLU A 291 -6.43 -19.88 -13.61
N ALA A 292 -5.35 -19.49 -14.30
CA ALA A 292 -4.30 -20.40 -14.76
C ALA A 292 -3.48 -21.06 -13.64
N PHE A 293 -3.46 -20.45 -12.44
CA PHE A 293 -2.74 -20.99 -11.28
C PHE A 293 -3.33 -22.31 -10.76
N ASN A 294 -4.58 -22.62 -11.05
CA ASN A 294 -5.33 -23.84 -10.66
C ASN A 294 -5.56 -24.05 -9.16
N GLY A 295 -4.56 -23.82 -8.31
CA GLY A 295 -4.61 -24.00 -6.86
C GLY A 295 -5.25 -22.83 -6.09
N PRO A 296 -5.37 -22.94 -4.76
CA PRO A 296 -5.96 -21.89 -3.93
C PRO A 296 -5.18 -20.57 -3.95
N ILE A 297 -5.91 -19.46 -3.81
CA ILE A 297 -5.37 -18.10 -3.75
C ILE A 297 -5.66 -17.51 -2.37
N LEU A 298 -4.63 -17.08 -1.65
CA LEU A 298 -4.74 -16.37 -0.38
C LEU A 298 -4.43 -14.88 -0.58
N PHE A 299 -5.43 -14.02 -0.36
CA PHE A 299 -5.25 -12.58 -0.29
C PHE A 299 -5.07 -12.14 1.17
N THR A 300 -3.84 -11.75 1.50
CA THR A 300 -3.50 -11.17 2.81
C THR A 300 -3.95 -9.72 2.93
N THR A 301 -3.99 -9.00 1.80
CA THR A 301 -4.38 -7.59 1.70
C THR A 301 -4.97 -7.28 0.31
N ASN A 302 -5.21 -5.99 0.03
CA ASN A 302 -5.39 -5.50 -1.34
C ASN A 302 -4.21 -5.91 -2.26
N CYS A 303 -4.40 -6.10 -3.57
CA CYS A 303 -5.53 -5.67 -4.40
C CYS A 303 -6.36 -6.84 -4.96
N ILE A 304 -7.55 -7.05 -4.43
CA ILE A 304 -8.54 -7.97 -4.99
C ILE A 304 -9.34 -7.25 -6.08
N VAL A 305 -9.26 -7.72 -7.32
CA VAL A 305 -10.11 -7.29 -8.44
C VAL A 305 -11.35 -8.18 -8.52
N PRO A 306 -12.56 -7.62 -8.77
CA PRO A 306 -13.75 -8.42 -9.01
C PRO A 306 -13.57 -9.45 -10.13
N LEU A 307 -14.09 -10.65 -9.90
CA LEU A 307 -14.05 -11.74 -10.86
C LEU A 307 -14.82 -11.35 -12.13
N LYS A 308 -14.30 -11.76 -13.29
CA LYS A 308 -15.07 -11.68 -14.54
C LYS A 308 -16.06 -12.86 -14.59
N ALA A 309 -17.12 -12.71 -15.37
CA ALA A 309 -18.18 -13.72 -15.50
C ALA A 309 -17.68 -15.13 -15.89
N GLY A 310 -16.54 -15.23 -16.60
CA GLY A 310 -15.94 -16.50 -16.97
C GLY A 310 -14.94 -17.08 -15.97
N ASN A 311 -14.65 -16.38 -14.86
CA ASN A 311 -13.71 -16.87 -13.86
C ASN A 311 -14.35 -17.92 -12.95
N THR A 312 -13.59 -18.98 -12.63
CA THR A 312 -14.09 -20.12 -11.85
C THR A 312 -13.43 -20.27 -10.48
N TYR A 313 -12.50 -19.38 -10.13
CA TYR A 313 -11.65 -19.52 -8.95
C TYR A 313 -12.24 -19.02 -7.63
N LEU A 314 -13.52 -18.60 -7.58
CA LEU A 314 -14.12 -18.09 -6.33
C LEU A 314 -14.13 -19.14 -5.21
N ASN A 315 -14.40 -20.41 -5.56
CA ASN A 315 -14.44 -21.52 -4.61
C ASN A 315 -13.06 -21.90 -4.04
N ARG A 316 -11.98 -21.33 -4.57
CA ARG A 316 -10.60 -21.49 -4.11
C ARG A 316 -9.95 -20.14 -3.79
N MET A 317 -10.75 -19.08 -3.65
CA MET A 317 -10.32 -17.78 -3.16
C MET A 317 -10.47 -17.72 -1.65
N TYR A 318 -9.40 -17.30 -0.99
CA TYR A 318 -9.32 -17.06 0.43
C TYR A 318 -8.92 -15.62 0.69
N THR A 319 -9.52 -15.04 1.71
CA THR A 319 -9.19 -13.70 2.21
C THR A 319 -8.82 -13.80 3.68
N THR A 320 -8.05 -12.84 4.18
CA THR A 320 -7.74 -12.74 5.62
C THR A 320 -7.38 -11.29 5.97
N GLY A 321 -7.25 -10.98 7.26
CA GLY A 321 -6.98 -9.63 7.72
C GLY A 321 -8.04 -8.63 7.26
N ALA A 322 -7.61 -7.46 6.78
CA ALA A 322 -8.53 -6.42 6.31
C ALA A 322 -9.26 -6.77 5.00
N SER A 323 -8.82 -7.83 4.30
CA SER A 323 -9.36 -8.23 3.01
C SER A 323 -10.63 -9.06 3.09
N GLY A 324 -11.51 -8.88 2.11
CA GLY A 324 -12.78 -9.61 2.04
C GLY A 324 -13.38 -9.58 0.64
N TYR A 325 -14.08 -10.65 0.27
CA TYR A 325 -14.81 -10.75 -1.01
C TYR A 325 -16.07 -11.62 -0.85
N PRO A 326 -17.23 -11.19 -1.39
CA PRO A 326 -18.47 -11.97 -1.28
C PRO A 326 -18.31 -13.39 -1.82
N GLY A 327 -18.58 -14.39 -0.97
CA GLY A 327 -18.49 -15.80 -1.31
C GLY A 327 -17.09 -16.42 -1.26
N ALA A 328 -16.04 -15.63 -1.02
CA ALA A 328 -14.72 -16.16 -0.73
C ALA A 328 -14.65 -16.68 0.72
N THR A 329 -13.80 -17.67 0.98
CA THR A 329 -13.58 -18.15 2.35
C THR A 329 -12.70 -17.15 3.09
N HIS A 330 -13.09 -16.75 4.30
CA HIS A 330 -12.27 -15.85 5.11
C HIS A 330 -11.54 -16.64 6.20
N ILE A 331 -10.21 -16.53 6.25
CA ILE A 331 -9.37 -17.08 7.32
C ILE A 331 -9.36 -16.07 8.48
N PRO A 332 -9.85 -16.45 9.67
CA PRO A 332 -9.89 -15.56 10.83
C PRO A 332 -8.51 -15.09 11.30
N ASP A 333 -8.52 -14.07 12.14
CA ASP A 333 -7.32 -13.54 12.79
C ASP A 333 -6.65 -14.59 13.68
N ARG A 334 -5.36 -14.36 13.96
CA ARG A 334 -4.58 -15.20 14.87
C ARG A 334 -5.19 -15.15 16.27
N PRO A 335 -5.31 -16.29 16.98
CA PRO A 335 -5.47 -16.23 18.42
C PRO A 335 -4.22 -15.61 19.04
N GLU A 336 -4.36 -14.98 20.20
CA GLU A 336 -3.25 -14.35 20.92
C GLU A 336 -2.10 -15.35 21.13
N GLY A 337 -0.90 -14.99 20.68
CA GLY A 337 0.30 -15.84 20.74
C GLY A 337 0.31 -17.05 19.80
N GLY A 338 -0.68 -17.18 18.90
CA GLY A 338 -0.80 -18.29 17.96
C GLY A 338 -0.54 -17.94 16.50
N GLN A 339 -1.03 -18.80 15.61
CA GLN A 339 -0.92 -18.69 14.15
C GLN A 339 -2.30 -18.79 13.50
N LYS A 340 -2.45 -18.28 12.27
CA LYS A 340 -3.67 -18.51 11.48
C LYS A 340 -3.77 -19.99 11.11
N ASP A 341 -4.98 -20.50 10.95
CA ASP A 341 -5.21 -21.88 10.48
C ASP A 341 -5.40 -21.91 8.96
N PHE A 342 -4.42 -22.47 8.24
CA PHE A 342 -4.46 -22.66 6.79
C PHE A 342 -4.75 -24.10 6.37
N SER A 343 -5.18 -24.98 7.29
CA SER A 343 -5.42 -26.40 7.02
C SER A 343 -6.39 -26.63 5.86
N ALA A 344 -7.50 -25.89 5.80
CA ALA A 344 -8.49 -25.99 4.72
C ALA A 344 -7.90 -25.61 3.35
N LEU A 345 -7.06 -24.57 3.31
CA LEU A 345 -6.36 -24.10 2.11
C LEU A 345 -5.40 -25.17 1.58
N ILE A 346 -4.64 -25.79 2.49
CA ILE A 346 -3.66 -26.84 2.17
C ILE A 346 -4.36 -28.10 1.67
N GLU A 347 -5.45 -28.51 2.32
CA GLU A 347 -6.20 -29.69 1.90
C GLU A 347 -6.84 -29.51 0.53
N GLN A 348 -7.40 -28.31 0.26
CA GLN A 348 -7.92 -28.02 -1.08
C GLN A 348 -6.81 -28.05 -2.13
N ALA A 349 -5.63 -27.50 -1.84
CA ALA A 349 -4.51 -27.47 -2.78
C ALA A 349 -4.08 -28.88 -3.23
N ARG A 350 -4.07 -29.86 -2.32
CA ARG A 350 -3.74 -31.26 -2.65
C ARG A 350 -4.64 -31.88 -3.71
N GLY A 351 -5.88 -31.40 -3.81
CA GLY A 351 -6.85 -31.83 -4.83
C GLY A 351 -6.78 -31.04 -6.14
N CYS A 352 -5.97 -29.99 -6.22
CA CYS A 352 -5.85 -29.14 -7.40
C CYS A 352 -4.74 -29.62 -8.35
N PRO A 353 -4.86 -29.34 -9.66
CA PRO A 353 -3.74 -29.45 -10.59
C PRO A 353 -2.60 -28.50 -10.20
N ALA A 354 -1.38 -28.82 -10.63
CA ALA A 354 -0.24 -27.91 -10.58
C ALA A 354 -0.51 -26.61 -11.37
N PRO A 355 0.15 -25.49 -11.04
CA PRO A 355 -0.02 -24.24 -11.77
C PRO A 355 0.35 -24.37 -13.25
N THR A 356 -0.43 -23.71 -14.13
CA THR A 356 -0.09 -23.62 -15.56
C THR A 356 1.04 -22.61 -15.74
N GLN A 357 2.13 -23.01 -16.40
CA GLN A 357 3.25 -22.10 -16.66
C GLN A 357 2.83 -20.93 -17.57
N LEU A 358 3.07 -19.69 -17.13
CA LEU A 358 2.80 -18.48 -17.92
C LEU A 358 4.05 -17.97 -18.64
N GLU A 359 5.20 -18.14 -18.00
CA GLU A 359 6.49 -17.59 -18.41
C GLU A 359 7.62 -18.43 -17.79
N GLU A 360 8.86 -18.13 -18.16
CA GLU A 360 10.09 -18.75 -17.62
C GLU A 360 11.18 -17.70 -17.40
N GLY A 361 12.17 -18.03 -16.57
CA GLY A 361 13.30 -17.15 -16.26
C GLY A 361 13.32 -16.72 -14.79
N HIS A 362 13.96 -15.57 -14.55
CA HIS A 362 14.20 -15.05 -13.20
C HIS A 362 14.03 -13.53 -13.10
N ILE A 363 13.68 -13.06 -11.91
CA ILE A 363 13.73 -11.65 -11.51
C ILE A 363 14.79 -11.51 -10.41
N VAL A 364 15.65 -10.50 -10.51
CA VAL A 364 16.63 -10.18 -9.47
C VAL A 364 16.12 -9.04 -8.60
N GLY A 365 16.22 -9.18 -7.28
CA GLY A 365 15.85 -8.15 -6.31
C GLY A 365 16.49 -8.36 -4.95
N GLY A 366 16.03 -7.61 -3.94
CA GLY A 366 16.57 -7.66 -2.58
C GLY A 366 17.55 -6.53 -2.26
N PHE A 367 17.47 -5.42 -2.98
CA PHE A 367 18.30 -4.22 -2.80
C PHE A 367 17.67 -3.25 -1.79
N ALA A 368 17.24 -3.76 -0.63
CA ALA A 368 16.83 -2.91 0.48
C ALA A 368 18.03 -2.14 1.05
N HIS A 369 17.78 -1.20 1.97
CA HIS A 369 18.80 -0.24 2.42
C HIS A 369 20.09 -0.92 2.88
N ASP A 370 20.03 -1.95 3.72
CA ASP A 370 21.21 -2.67 4.21
C ASP A 370 22.04 -3.32 3.10
N GLN A 371 21.39 -3.93 2.10
CA GLN A 371 22.08 -4.56 0.97
C GLN A 371 22.74 -3.50 0.08
N VAL A 372 22.09 -2.36 -0.14
CA VAL A 372 22.68 -1.25 -0.90
C VAL A 372 23.81 -0.59 -0.11
N MET A 373 23.69 -0.46 1.22
CA MET A 373 24.77 0.03 2.07
C MET A 373 25.99 -0.89 2.04
N ALA A 374 25.79 -2.20 1.97
CA ALA A 374 26.88 -3.16 1.81
C ALA A 374 27.61 -3.00 0.45
N LEU A 375 26.94 -2.40 -0.54
CA LEU A 375 27.50 -2.07 -1.86
C LEU A 375 27.86 -0.58 -2.00
N ALA A 376 27.81 0.20 -0.92
CA ALA A 376 27.93 1.66 -0.98
C ALA A 376 29.24 2.10 -1.65
N ASP A 377 30.38 1.48 -1.33
CA ASP A 377 31.66 1.83 -1.94
C ASP A 377 31.64 1.62 -3.46
N GLN A 378 31.08 0.50 -3.93
CA GLN A 378 30.97 0.20 -5.35
C GLN A 378 30.02 1.18 -6.06
N VAL A 379 28.88 1.51 -5.44
CA VAL A 379 27.91 2.48 -5.97
C VAL A 379 28.54 3.88 -6.03
N VAL A 380 29.22 4.30 -4.98
CA VAL A 380 29.89 5.60 -4.89
C VAL A 380 31.02 5.72 -5.91
N ASP A 381 31.81 4.67 -6.10
CA ASP A 381 32.87 4.63 -7.11
C ASP A 381 32.30 4.66 -8.52
N ALA A 382 31.20 3.93 -8.78
CA ALA A 382 30.51 3.97 -10.08
C ALA A 382 29.97 5.37 -10.39
N VAL A 383 29.44 6.09 -9.39
CA VAL A 383 29.00 7.48 -9.57
C VAL A 383 30.20 8.41 -9.79
N LYS A 384 31.26 8.31 -8.98
CA LYS A 384 32.46 9.17 -9.10
C LYS A 384 33.20 9.00 -10.43
N THR A 385 33.23 7.78 -10.96
CA THR A 385 33.86 7.48 -12.26
C THR A 385 32.98 7.86 -13.46
N GLY A 386 31.71 8.19 -13.22
CA GLY A 386 30.73 8.48 -14.25
C GLY A 386 30.17 7.23 -14.94
N ALA A 387 30.42 6.03 -14.40
CA ALA A 387 29.81 4.79 -14.87
C ALA A 387 28.30 4.76 -14.59
N ILE A 388 27.88 5.31 -13.45
CA ILE A 388 26.47 5.63 -13.16
C ILE A 388 26.32 7.15 -13.15
N LYS A 389 25.59 7.69 -14.12
CA LYS A 389 25.33 9.13 -14.24
C LYS A 389 24.10 9.59 -13.48
N LYS A 390 23.07 8.75 -13.39
CA LYS A 390 21.80 9.12 -12.75
C LYS A 390 21.04 7.91 -12.26
N PHE A 391 20.36 8.08 -11.13
CA PHE A 391 19.36 7.13 -10.63
C PHE A 391 17.95 7.64 -10.94
N PHE A 392 17.05 6.72 -11.24
CA PHE A 392 15.64 7.01 -11.47
C PHE A 392 14.81 6.24 -10.46
N VAL A 393 14.21 6.94 -9.51
CA VAL A 393 13.22 6.35 -8.60
C VAL A 393 11.92 6.18 -9.37
N MET A 394 11.65 4.94 -9.78
CA MET A 394 10.43 4.53 -10.51
C MET A 394 9.51 3.65 -9.65
N ALA A 395 9.60 3.83 -8.32
CA ALA A 395 8.81 3.11 -7.33
C ALA A 395 7.31 3.45 -7.40
N GLY A 396 6.53 2.73 -6.60
CA GLY A 396 5.12 2.99 -6.31
C GLY A 396 4.19 1.88 -6.79
N CYS A 397 3.03 2.24 -7.33
CA CYS A 397 1.96 1.28 -7.63
C CYS A 397 1.51 1.28 -9.10
N ASP A 398 1.36 0.08 -9.66
CA ASP A 398 0.86 -0.14 -11.02
C ASP A 398 -0.68 -0.10 -11.11
N GLY A 399 -1.22 -0.07 -12.32
CA GLY A 399 -2.66 -0.07 -12.63
C GLY A 399 -2.96 -0.40 -14.09
N ARG A 400 -4.24 -0.30 -14.49
CA ARG A 400 -4.76 -0.80 -15.78
C ARG A 400 -4.61 0.17 -16.94
N PHE A 401 -4.49 1.46 -16.66
CA PHE A 401 -4.50 2.48 -17.71
C PHE A 401 -3.38 2.21 -18.72
N LYS A 402 -3.73 2.13 -20.01
CA LYS A 402 -2.77 1.88 -21.09
C LYS A 402 -1.65 2.91 -21.14
N THR A 403 -1.92 4.13 -20.69
CA THR A 403 -0.93 5.22 -20.60
C THR A 403 0.24 4.88 -19.67
N ARG A 404 0.13 3.84 -18.84
CA ARG A 404 1.26 3.31 -18.05
C ARG A 404 2.31 2.58 -18.88
N SER A 405 2.07 2.31 -20.18
CA SER A 405 3.15 1.88 -21.09
C SER A 405 4.30 2.88 -21.08
N TYR A 406 4.02 4.16 -20.82
CA TYR A 406 5.02 5.19 -20.53
C TYR A 406 6.15 4.70 -19.64
N TYR A 407 5.87 4.00 -18.53
CA TYR A 407 6.92 3.55 -17.61
C TYR A 407 7.78 2.41 -18.17
N THR A 408 7.21 1.57 -19.03
CA THR A 408 7.95 0.55 -19.77
C THR A 408 8.83 1.22 -20.83
N ASP A 409 8.21 2.05 -21.68
CA ASP A 409 8.87 2.76 -22.77
C ASP A 409 10.00 3.67 -22.25
N PHE A 410 9.78 4.32 -21.09
CA PHE A 410 10.77 5.14 -20.40
C PHE A 410 11.95 4.30 -19.91
N ALA A 411 11.69 3.16 -19.25
CA ALA A 411 12.76 2.28 -18.76
C ALA A 411 13.63 1.72 -19.90
N GLU A 412 13.02 1.36 -21.03
CA GLU A 412 13.74 0.89 -22.24
C GLU A 412 14.55 2.00 -22.91
N SER A 413 14.09 3.25 -22.80
CA SER A 413 14.72 4.42 -23.43
C SER A 413 15.81 5.07 -22.56
N LEU A 414 15.98 4.61 -21.32
CA LEU A 414 16.99 5.14 -20.41
C LEU A 414 18.42 4.81 -20.90
N PRO A 415 19.35 5.77 -20.89
CA PRO A 415 20.76 5.52 -21.22
C PRO A 415 21.36 4.39 -20.39
N ASP A 416 22.27 3.61 -20.98
CA ASP A 416 22.88 2.44 -20.34
C ASP A 416 23.74 2.76 -19.10
N ASP A 417 24.07 4.05 -18.87
CA ASP A 417 24.79 4.55 -17.70
C ASP A 417 23.84 5.05 -16.58
N THR A 418 22.60 4.55 -16.55
CA THR A 418 21.58 4.90 -15.54
C THR A 418 21.02 3.67 -14.83
N VAL A 419 20.57 3.86 -13.59
CA VAL A 419 20.02 2.81 -12.73
C VAL A 419 18.62 3.18 -12.24
N ILE A 420 17.68 2.24 -12.37
CA ILE A 420 16.33 2.35 -11.81
C ILE A 420 16.33 1.85 -10.36
N LEU A 421 15.82 2.67 -9.44
CA LEU A 421 15.51 2.29 -8.07
C LEU A 421 14.00 2.06 -7.95
N THR A 422 13.58 0.88 -7.52
CA THR A 422 12.15 0.55 -7.42
C THR A 422 11.77 -0.11 -6.11
N ALA A 423 10.50 0.07 -5.77
CA ALA A 423 9.80 -0.52 -4.64
C ALA A 423 8.31 -0.52 -4.97
N GLY A 424 7.58 -1.56 -4.60
CA GLY A 424 6.16 -1.70 -4.91
C GLY A 424 5.86 -2.16 -6.34
N CYS A 425 4.58 -2.47 -6.61
CA CYS A 425 4.17 -3.18 -7.82
C CYS A 425 4.35 -2.39 -9.13
N ALA A 426 4.70 -1.10 -9.08
CA ALA A 426 5.16 -0.37 -10.27
C ALA A 426 6.32 -1.08 -11.00
N LYS A 427 7.13 -1.84 -10.26
CA LYS A 427 8.23 -2.66 -10.79
C LYS A 427 7.82 -3.56 -11.97
N TYR A 428 6.58 -4.04 -12.00
CA TYR A 428 6.14 -4.99 -13.03
C TYR A 428 6.05 -4.38 -14.44
N ARG A 429 6.21 -3.05 -14.56
CA ARG A 429 6.34 -2.39 -15.86
C ARG A 429 7.70 -2.61 -16.52
N TYR A 430 8.73 -2.97 -15.77
CA TYR A 430 10.11 -3.01 -16.28
C TYR A 430 11.01 -4.08 -15.64
N ASN A 431 10.59 -4.77 -14.57
CA ASN A 431 11.44 -5.76 -13.86
C ASN A 431 11.63 -7.10 -14.60
N LYS A 432 10.96 -7.28 -15.75
CA LYS A 432 11.11 -8.43 -16.65
C LYS A 432 11.83 -8.06 -17.95
N LEU A 433 12.32 -6.83 -18.06
CA LEU A 433 13.13 -6.39 -19.19
C LEU A 433 14.60 -6.80 -18.98
N ASP A 434 15.31 -7.06 -20.07
CA ASP A 434 16.75 -7.32 -20.06
C ASP A 434 17.54 -6.02 -20.17
N LEU A 435 17.58 -5.25 -19.07
CA LEU A 435 18.26 -3.95 -19.01
C LEU A 435 19.75 -4.06 -18.67
N GLY A 436 20.26 -5.24 -18.34
CA GLY A 436 21.67 -5.49 -18.01
C GLY A 436 22.14 -4.94 -16.66
N ASP A 437 23.46 -4.77 -16.53
CA ASP A 437 24.14 -4.29 -15.33
C ASP A 437 25.25 -3.28 -15.68
N ILE A 438 25.65 -2.48 -14.69
CA ILE A 438 26.77 -1.53 -14.76
C ILE A 438 27.84 -2.01 -13.77
N GLY A 439 28.89 -2.66 -14.27
CA GLY A 439 29.99 -3.13 -13.44
C GLY A 439 29.55 -4.12 -12.35
N GLY A 440 28.58 -4.98 -12.66
CA GLY A 440 27.99 -5.95 -11.73
C GLY A 440 26.81 -5.43 -10.90
N ILE A 441 26.45 -4.14 -11.01
CA ILE A 441 25.26 -3.57 -10.36
C ILE A 441 24.08 -3.66 -11.34
N PRO A 442 23.01 -4.43 -11.07
CA PRO A 442 21.87 -4.49 -11.97
C PRO A 442 21.26 -3.11 -12.24
N ARG A 443 20.83 -2.86 -13.48
CA ARG A 443 20.20 -1.57 -13.84
C ARG A 443 18.80 -1.39 -13.25
N VAL A 444 18.22 -2.43 -12.63
CA VAL A 444 17.00 -2.35 -11.83
C VAL A 444 17.30 -2.88 -10.43
N LEU A 445 17.24 -2.00 -9.43
CA LEU A 445 17.44 -2.33 -8.03
C LEU A 445 16.08 -2.32 -7.32
N ASP A 446 15.53 -3.52 -7.14
CA ASP A 446 14.27 -3.73 -6.42
C ASP A 446 14.50 -3.86 -4.91
N ALA A 447 14.10 -2.82 -4.17
CA ALA A 447 14.19 -2.77 -2.72
C ALA A 447 13.11 -3.60 -2.01
N GLY A 448 11.97 -3.87 -2.67
CA GLY A 448 10.89 -4.67 -2.11
C GLY A 448 9.48 -4.10 -2.37
N GLN A 449 8.62 -4.18 -1.36
CA GLN A 449 7.22 -3.77 -1.39
C GLN A 449 7.09 -2.25 -1.44
N CYS A 450 5.88 -1.71 -1.57
CA CYS A 450 5.66 -0.26 -1.55
C CYS A 450 6.17 0.41 -0.25
N ASN A 451 6.08 -0.24 0.91
CA ASN A 451 6.69 0.22 2.17
C ASN A 451 8.22 0.30 2.11
N ASP A 452 8.87 -0.52 1.28
CA ASP A 452 10.33 -0.50 1.12
C ASP A 452 10.81 0.71 0.30
N SER A 453 9.90 1.60 -0.11
CA SER A 453 10.24 2.99 -0.48
C SER A 453 10.98 3.71 0.65
N TYR A 454 10.80 3.27 1.90
CA TYR A 454 11.64 3.67 3.03
C TYR A 454 13.12 3.41 2.78
N SER A 455 13.47 2.23 2.25
CA SER A 455 14.86 1.91 1.88
C SER A 455 15.40 2.92 0.88
N LEU A 456 14.61 3.30 -0.12
CA LEU A 456 15.03 4.27 -1.14
C LEU A 456 15.28 5.66 -0.55
N ALA A 457 14.45 6.10 0.41
CA ALA A 457 14.67 7.33 1.14
C ALA A 457 15.95 7.27 2.00
N VAL A 458 16.19 6.17 2.71
CA VAL A 458 17.42 5.93 3.49
C VAL A 458 18.66 5.95 2.59
N ILE A 459 18.59 5.32 1.42
CA ILE A 459 19.66 5.32 0.41
C ILE A 459 19.96 6.75 -0.05
N ALA A 460 18.93 7.53 -0.44
CA ALA A 460 19.12 8.91 -0.85
C ALA A 460 19.76 9.76 0.26
N LEU A 461 19.28 9.65 1.50
CA LEU A 461 19.86 10.38 2.64
C LEU A 461 21.32 9.98 2.90
N LYS A 462 21.68 8.71 2.72
CA LYS A 462 23.06 8.27 2.88
C LYS A 462 23.96 8.77 1.76
N LEU A 463 23.51 8.73 0.51
CA LEU A 463 24.27 9.29 -0.62
C LEU A 463 24.48 10.80 -0.43
N LYS A 464 23.47 11.53 0.06
CA LYS A 464 23.59 12.95 0.42
C LYS A 464 24.75 13.17 1.41
N GLU A 465 24.81 12.36 2.47
CA GLU A 465 25.89 12.41 3.48
C GLU A 465 27.25 12.10 2.86
N VAL A 466 27.36 11.03 2.07
CA VAL A 466 28.61 10.57 1.46
C VAL A 466 29.17 11.58 0.45
N PHE A 467 28.30 12.25 -0.30
CA PHE A 467 28.70 13.30 -1.24
C PHE A 467 28.82 14.69 -0.59
N GLY A 468 28.53 14.83 0.71
CA GLY A 468 28.63 16.08 1.44
C GLY A 468 27.68 17.18 0.93
N LEU A 469 26.51 16.79 0.42
CA LEU A 469 25.54 17.71 -0.19
C LEU A 469 24.65 18.39 0.88
N GLY A 470 24.32 19.67 0.65
CA GLY A 470 23.45 20.44 1.54
C GLY A 470 21.99 20.04 1.43
N ASP A 471 21.54 19.70 0.22
CA ASP A 471 20.17 19.30 -0.13
C ASP A 471 20.13 17.88 -0.70
N VAL A 472 19.08 17.11 -0.39
CA VAL A 472 18.85 15.77 -0.98
C VAL A 472 18.55 15.87 -2.49
N ASN A 473 18.02 17.02 -2.92
CA ASN A 473 17.68 17.30 -4.31
C ASN A 473 18.91 17.59 -5.19
N ASP A 474 20.09 17.78 -4.60
CA ASP A 474 21.37 17.95 -5.32
C ASP A 474 21.97 16.60 -5.76
N LEU A 475 21.40 15.48 -5.33
CA LEU A 475 21.82 14.15 -5.77
C LEU A 475 21.47 13.91 -7.25
N PRO A 476 22.22 13.05 -7.95
CA PRO A 476 21.87 12.64 -9.32
C PRO A 476 20.71 11.63 -9.29
N ILE A 477 19.57 12.02 -8.71
CA ILE A 477 18.36 11.20 -8.57
C ILE A 477 17.18 11.97 -9.17
N ALA A 478 16.49 11.36 -10.13
CA ALA A 478 15.20 11.82 -10.61
C ALA A 478 14.07 10.94 -10.02
N TYR A 479 12.93 11.54 -9.69
CA TYR A 479 11.77 10.84 -9.14
C TYR A 479 10.64 10.81 -10.17
N ASN A 480 10.39 9.64 -10.77
CA ASN A 480 9.34 9.39 -11.75
C ASN A 480 8.40 8.29 -11.21
N ILE A 481 7.55 8.67 -10.25
CA ILE A 481 6.80 7.75 -9.40
C ILE A 481 5.42 7.44 -10.01
N ALA A 482 5.07 6.15 -10.03
CA ALA A 482 3.74 5.71 -10.39
C ALA A 482 2.89 5.53 -9.13
N TRP A 483 1.64 6.01 -9.11
CA TRP A 483 0.74 5.79 -7.99
C TRP A 483 -0.59 5.18 -8.43
N TYR A 484 -1.28 4.53 -7.50
CA TYR A 484 -2.62 3.99 -7.74
C TYR A 484 -3.54 4.19 -6.54
N GLU A 485 -3.16 3.71 -5.37
CA GLU A 485 -3.99 3.71 -4.17
C GLU A 485 -3.32 4.44 -2.99
N GLN A 486 -3.82 4.23 -1.78
CA GLN A 486 -3.58 5.08 -0.62
C GLN A 486 -2.21 4.84 0.05
N LYS A 487 -1.64 3.63 -0.07
CA LYS A 487 -0.25 3.39 0.35
C LYS A 487 0.75 4.22 -0.47
N ALA A 488 0.50 4.40 -1.77
CA ALA A 488 1.30 5.32 -2.58
C ALA A 488 1.14 6.80 -2.15
N VAL A 489 -0.04 7.19 -1.66
CA VAL A 489 -0.27 8.55 -1.14
C VAL A 489 0.59 8.82 0.11
N ILE A 490 0.63 7.90 1.07
CA ILE A 490 1.46 8.10 2.26
C ILE A 490 2.97 8.06 1.94
N VAL A 491 3.40 7.26 0.95
CA VAL A 491 4.79 7.28 0.46
C VAL A 491 5.12 8.64 -0.15
N LEU A 492 4.23 9.20 -0.98
CA LEU A 492 4.41 10.55 -1.52
C LEU A 492 4.52 11.58 -0.39
N LEU A 493 3.57 11.59 0.55
CA LEU A 493 3.60 12.54 1.67
C LEU A 493 4.88 12.40 2.51
N ALA A 494 5.38 11.19 2.72
CA ALA A 494 6.65 10.95 3.39
C ALA A 494 7.82 11.59 2.64
N LEU A 495 7.93 11.40 1.31
CA LEU A 495 8.96 12.05 0.49
C LEU A 495 8.89 13.58 0.57
N LEU A 496 7.70 14.16 0.50
CA LEU A 496 7.50 15.61 0.64
C LEU A 496 7.95 16.10 2.04
N SER A 497 7.65 15.34 3.10
CA SER A 497 8.08 15.67 4.47
C SER A 497 9.60 15.59 4.66
N LEU A 498 10.28 14.72 3.89
CA LEU A 498 11.74 14.61 3.85
C LEU A 498 12.41 15.69 2.99
N GLY A 499 11.62 16.57 2.37
CA GLY A 499 12.12 17.68 1.54
C GLY A 499 12.45 17.30 0.10
N VAL A 500 12.03 16.12 -0.37
CA VAL A 500 12.18 15.74 -1.79
C VAL A 500 11.29 16.63 -2.65
N LYS A 501 11.86 17.15 -3.73
CA LYS A 501 11.21 18.03 -4.70
C LYS A 501 11.27 17.43 -6.11
N ASN A 502 10.54 18.06 -7.03
CA ASN A 502 10.53 17.75 -8.46
C ASN A 502 10.07 16.32 -8.79
N ILE A 503 9.18 15.77 -7.95
CA ILE A 503 8.58 14.45 -8.16
C ILE A 503 7.62 14.55 -9.34
N HIS A 504 7.86 13.74 -10.37
CA HIS A 504 6.88 13.49 -11.42
C HIS A 504 6.00 12.34 -10.97
N LEU A 505 4.69 12.60 -10.87
CA LEU A 505 3.70 11.68 -10.33
C LEU A 505 2.68 11.32 -11.42
N GLY A 506 2.54 10.03 -11.69
CA GLY A 506 1.73 9.57 -12.82
C GLY A 506 0.99 8.24 -12.61
N PRO A 507 0.22 7.81 -13.62
CA PRO A 507 0.11 8.42 -14.95
C PRO A 507 -0.82 9.64 -15.03
N THR A 508 -1.51 9.98 -13.94
CA THR A 508 -2.26 11.23 -13.81
C THR A 508 -2.06 11.78 -12.40
N LEU A 509 -2.24 13.09 -12.21
CA LEU A 509 -2.31 13.64 -10.86
C LEU A 509 -3.58 13.17 -10.13
N PRO A 510 -3.60 13.14 -8.78
CA PRO A 510 -4.76 12.74 -8.02
C PRO A 510 -5.99 13.63 -8.20
N ALA A 511 -7.13 13.00 -8.46
CA ALA A 511 -8.42 13.65 -8.67
C ALA A 511 -8.99 14.31 -7.40
N PHE A 512 -8.42 14.02 -6.23
CA PHE A 512 -8.76 14.64 -4.96
C PHE A 512 -7.96 15.91 -4.66
N LEU A 513 -7.08 16.35 -5.56
CA LEU A 513 -6.41 17.64 -5.44
C LEU A 513 -7.25 18.72 -6.14
N SER A 514 -7.74 19.69 -5.38
CA SER A 514 -8.33 20.90 -5.96
C SER A 514 -7.28 21.69 -6.75
N PRO A 515 -7.68 22.58 -7.68
CA PRO A 515 -6.72 23.41 -8.41
C PRO A 515 -5.80 24.24 -7.49
N ASN A 516 -6.31 24.78 -6.38
CA ASN A 516 -5.50 25.56 -5.44
C ASN A 516 -4.54 24.68 -4.65
N VAL A 517 -4.98 23.51 -4.17
CA VAL A 517 -4.12 22.58 -3.42
C VAL A 517 -3.04 21.98 -4.33
N ALA A 518 -3.39 21.63 -5.57
CA ALA A 518 -2.41 21.21 -6.58
C ALA A 518 -1.35 22.31 -6.82
N ARG A 519 -1.76 23.57 -6.96
CA ARG A 519 -0.84 24.70 -7.10
C ARG A 519 0.09 24.83 -5.88
N VAL A 520 -0.41 24.69 -4.65
CA VAL A 520 0.43 24.70 -3.44
C VAL A 520 1.50 23.60 -3.49
N LEU A 521 1.16 22.41 -3.97
CA LEU A 521 2.12 21.31 -4.13
C LEU A 521 3.15 21.58 -5.23
N VAL A 522 2.73 22.17 -6.35
CA VAL A 522 3.64 22.60 -7.44
C VAL A 522 4.59 23.69 -6.96
N GLU A 523 4.08 24.75 -6.33
CA GLU A 523 4.88 25.91 -5.92
C GLU A 523 5.90 25.59 -4.82
N ASN A 524 5.56 24.70 -3.87
CA ASN A 524 6.44 24.37 -2.76
C ASN A 524 7.37 23.18 -3.02
N PHE A 525 6.90 22.20 -3.79
CA PHE A 525 7.60 20.92 -3.99
C PHE A 525 7.95 20.61 -5.44
N GLY A 526 7.48 21.39 -6.41
CA GLY A 526 7.74 21.12 -7.83
C GLY A 526 7.09 19.83 -8.34
N ILE A 527 6.00 19.37 -7.72
CA ILE A 527 5.29 18.17 -8.22
C ILE A 527 4.82 18.43 -9.64
N ALA A 528 5.08 17.49 -10.53
CA ALA A 528 4.65 17.53 -11.93
C ALA A 528 3.89 16.26 -12.30
N GLY A 529 3.07 16.34 -13.36
CA GLY A 529 2.55 15.15 -14.03
C GLY A 529 3.59 14.57 -14.99
N MET A 530 3.29 13.40 -15.58
CA MET A 530 4.11 12.87 -16.68
C MET A 530 3.85 13.63 -17.99
N GLY A 531 4.89 13.82 -18.79
CA GLY A 531 4.84 14.31 -20.16
C GLY A 531 4.90 13.17 -21.18
N THR A 532 5.61 13.41 -22.29
CA THR A 532 6.01 12.34 -23.20
C THR A 532 7.31 11.70 -22.72
N VAL A 533 7.60 10.46 -23.12
CA VAL A 533 8.87 9.79 -22.75
C VAL A 533 10.07 10.63 -23.19
N GLU A 534 10.03 11.21 -24.39
CA GLU A 534 11.10 12.05 -24.93
C GLU A 534 11.30 13.34 -24.11
N ASP A 535 10.22 14.07 -23.84
CA ASP A 535 10.28 15.33 -23.08
C ASP A 535 10.76 15.10 -21.65
N ASP A 536 10.28 14.03 -21.02
CA ASP A 536 10.62 13.70 -19.65
C ASP A 536 12.06 13.19 -19.56
N LEU A 537 12.55 12.39 -20.51
CA LEU A 537 13.97 12.03 -20.58
C LEU A 537 14.86 13.26 -20.75
N HIS A 538 14.49 14.19 -21.63
CA HIS A 538 15.24 15.44 -21.79
C HIS A 538 15.26 16.25 -20.49
N THR A 539 14.09 16.39 -19.84
CA THR A 539 13.96 17.10 -18.56
C THR A 539 14.78 16.44 -17.45
N PHE A 540 14.74 15.11 -17.36
CA PHE A 540 15.41 14.38 -16.31
C PHE A 540 16.89 14.16 -16.55
N LEU A 541 17.40 14.24 -17.77
CA LEU A 541 18.84 14.05 -18.05
C LEU A 541 19.61 15.37 -18.13
N ALA A 542 18.90 16.49 -18.25
CA ALA A 542 19.45 17.81 -17.92
C ALA A 542 19.92 17.86 -16.45
#